data_AF-A0A523LQZ2-F1
#
_entry.id   AF-A0A523LQZ2-F1
#
_cell.length_a   1.000
_cell.length_b   1.000
_cell.length_c   1.000
_cell.angle_alpha   90.00
_cell.angle_beta   90.00
_cell.angle_gamma   90.00
#
_symmetry.space_group_name_H-M   'P 1'
#
loop_
_entity.id
_entity.type
_entity.pdbx_description
1 polymer ?
#
loop_
_entity_poly.entity_id
_entity_poly.type
_entity_poly.pdbx_seq_one_letter_code
_entity_poly.pdbx_strand_id
1 'polypeptide(L)' 'MGLGGISVWQLLIVLLIVLLLFGTKRLRNIGSDLGGAIRGFRKGMNEAEENDEEAEEASPILEQSVKKDEEKV' A
#
# COMPACT_ATOMS: atom_id res chain seq x y z
N MET A 1 4.47 -9.73 31.66
CA MET A 1 5.62 -9.47 30.77
C MET A 1 5.13 -9.52 29.33
N GLY A 2 4.46 -8.45 28.88
CA GLY A 2 3.93 -8.39 27.52
C GLY A 2 5.01 -8.05 26.50
N LEU A 3 4.75 -8.32 25.23
CA LEU A 3 5.56 -7.97 24.05
C LEU A 3 5.71 -6.43 23.84
N GLY A 4 5.46 -5.62 24.86
CA GLY A 4 5.57 -4.16 24.87
C GLY A 4 6.82 -3.63 25.58
N GLY A 5 7.79 -4.50 25.91
CA GLY A 5 9.07 -4.13 26.53
C GLY A 5 10.14 -3.65 25.54
N ILE A 6 9.86 -3.74 24.24
CA ILE A 6 10.74 -3.21 23.19
C ILE A 6 10.38 -1.74 22.99
N SER A 7 11.00 -0.87 23.78
CA SER A 7 10.97 0.57 23.57
C SER A 7 11.62 0.90 22.22
N VAL A 8 11.03 1.86 21.51
CA VAL A 8 11.56 2.41 20.26
C VAL A 8 13.03 2.83 20.42
N TRP A 9 13.42 3.29 21.61
CA TRP A 9 14.80 3.64 21.93
C TRP A 9 15.79 2.47 21.85
N GLN A 10 15.39 1.26 22.26
CA GLN A 10 16.26 0.09 22.15
C GLN A 10 16.39 -0.36 20.70
N LEU A 11 15.32 -0.29 19.91
CA LEU A 11 15.37 -0.60 18.47
C LEU A 11 16.33 0.33 17.72
N LEU A 12 16.35 1.63 18.03
CA LEU A 12 17.30 2.57 17.42
C LEU A 12 18.76 2.22 17.75
N ILE A 13 19.03 1.85 19.00
CA ILE A 13 20.38 1.43 19.43
C ILE A 13 20.80 0.14 18.73
N VAL A 14 19.92 -0.86 18.66
CA VAL A 14 20.19 -2.11 17.94
C VAL A 14 20.41 -1.84 16.45
N LEU A 15 19.59 -1.00 15.82
CA LEU A 15 19.75 -0.60 14.42
C LEU A 15 21.11 0.06 14.17
N LEU A 16 21.57 0.93 15.08
CA LEU A 16 22.86 1.58 14.99
C LEU A 16 24.01 0.55 15.02
N ILE A 17 23.93 -0.43 15.92
CA ILE A 17 24.93 -1.52 16.01
C ILE A 17 24.93 -2.33 14.71
N VAL A 18 23.76 -2.71 14.19
CA VAL A 18 23.64 -3.45 12.92
C VAL A 18 24.24 -2.65 11.76
N LEU A 19 23.98 -1.34 11.70
CA LEU A 19 24.56 -0.45 10.70
C LEU A 19 26.08 -0.37 10.78
N LEU A 20 26.65 -0.39 11.99
CA LEU A 20 28.11 -0.39 12.19
C LEU A 20 28.74 -1.74 11.81
N LEU A 21 28.09 -2.86 12.12
CA LEU A 21 28.59 -4.21 11.81
C LEU A 21 28.56 -4.50 10.30
N PHE A 22 27.43 -4.23 9.65
CA PHE A 22 27.24 -4.51 8.23
C PHE A 22 27.74 -3.36 7.33
N GLY A 23 27.83 -2.15 7.88
CA GLY A 23 28.11 -0.92 7.13
C GLY A 23 26.89 -0.43 6.34
N THR A 24 26.79 0.89 6.18
CA THR A 24 25.70 1.54 5.42
C THR A 24 25.67 1.14 3.95
N LYS A 25 26.82 0.76 3.36
CA LYS A 25 26.95 0.38 1.95
C LYS A 25 26.25 -0.95 1.64
N ARG A 26 26.43 -1.98 2.49
CA ARG A 26 25.75 -3.28 2.33
C ARG A 26 24.26 -3.14 2.58
N LEU A 27 23.87 -2.41 3.63
CA LEU A 27 22.45 -2.21 3.96
C LEU A 27 21.72 -1.39 2.90
N ARG A 28 22.36 -0.40 2.26
CA ARG A 28 21.76 0.34 1.14
C ARG A 28 21.58 -0.53 -0.09
N ASN A 29 22.55 -1.38 -0.43
CA ASN A 29 22.43 -2.24 -1.60
C ASN A 29 21.27 -3.23 -1.46
N ILE A 30 21.23 -3.96 -0.33
CA ILE A 30 20.14 -4.90 -0.02
C ILE A 30 18.81 -4.17 0.21
N GLY A 31 18.84 -3.02 0.88
CA GLY A 31 17.66 -2.21 1.15
C GLY A 31 17.04 -1.59 -0.10
N SER A 32 17.83 -1.30 -1.12
CA SER A 32 17.32 -0.82 -2.41
C SER A 32 16.58 -1.94 -3.16
N ASP A 33 17.14 -3.14 -3.17
CA ASP A 33 16.53 -4.31 -3.84
C ASP A 33 15.24 -4.73 -3.13
N LEU A 34 15.29 -4.87 -1.80
CA LEU A 34 14.11 -5.22 -0.99
C LEU A 34 13.08 -4.08 -0.96
N GLY A 35 13.54 -2.84 -0.87
CA GLY A 35 12.68 -1.66 -0.85
C GLY A 35 11.93 -1.48 -2.17
N GLY A 36 12.58 -1.74 -3.31
CA GLY A 36 11.93 -1.74 -4.62
C GLY A 36 10.81 -2.79 -4.71
N ALA A 37 11.08 -4.02 -4.28
CA ALA A 37 10.10 -5.11 -4.28
C ALA A 37 8.89 -4.80 -3.38
N ILE A 38 9.13 -4.32 -2.16
CA ILE A 38 8.06 -3.95 -1.20
C ILE A 38 7.25 -2.76 -1.73
N ARG A 39 7.90 -1.79 -2.39
CA ARG A 39 7.21 -0.61 -2.94
C ARG A 39 6.30 -0.99 -4.11
N GLY A 40 6.73 -1.91 -4.98
CA GLY A 40 5.89 -2.48 -6.04
C GLY A 40 4.71 -3.28 -5.47
N PHE A 41 4.96 -4.11 -4.45
CA PHE A 41 3.91 -4.86 -3.76
C PHE A 41 2.87 -3.95 -3.11
N ARG A 42 3.30 -2.92 -2.37
CA ARG A 42 2.38 -1.95 -1.74
C ARG A 42 1.58 -1.18 -2.78
N LYS A 43 2.20 -0.81 -3.91
CA LYS A 43 1.51 -0.12 -5.00
C LYS A 43 0.43 -0.99 -5.64
N GLY A 44 0.75 -2.26 -5.96
CA GLY A 44 -0.23 -3.19 -6.53
C GLY A 44 -1.37 -3.53 -5.56
N MET A 45 -1.09 -3.56 -4.25
CA MET A 45 -2.14 -3.76 -3.24
C MET A 45 -3.06 -2.55 -3.11
N ASN A 46 -2.50 -1.33 -3.10
CA ASN A 46 -3.31 -0.11 -3.10
C ASN A 46 -4.14 0.03 -4.39
N GLU A 47 -3.60 -0.30 -5.57
CA GLU A 47 -4.36 -0.28 -6.84
C GLU A 47 -5.47 -1.35 -6.86
N ALA A 48 -5.29 -2.48 -6.16
CA ALA A 48 -6.34 -3.47 -5.99
C ALA A 48 -7.45 -2.98 -5.04
N GLU A 49 -7.09 -2.31 -3.93
CA GLU A 49 -8.05 -1.72 -3.00
C GLU A 49 -8.82 -0.53 -3.65
N GLU A 50 -8.15 0.32 -4.44
CA GLU A 50 -8.78 1.46 -5.13
C GLU A 50 -9.74 1.00 -6.24
N ASN A 51 -9.44 -0.13 -6.91
CA ASN A 51 -10.33 -0.73 -7.91
C ASN A 51 -11.53 -1.48 -7.27
N ASP A 52 -11.46 -1.86 -6.00
CA ASP A 52 -12.62 -2.33 -5.23
C ASP A 52 -13.53 -1.15 -4.80
N GLU A 53 -12.98 0.05 -4.59
CA GLU A 53 -13.75 1.28 -4.27
C GLU A 53 -14.39 1.92 -5.52
N GLU A 54 -13.74 1.87 -6.69
CA GLU A 54 -14.28 2.42 -7.95
C GLU A 54 -15.39 1.54 -8.56
N ALA A 55 -15.54 0.30 -8.09
CA ALA A 55 -16.64 -0.59 -8.46
C ALA A 55 -17.98 -0.23 -7.80
N GLU A 56 -18.01 0.64 -6.78
CA GLU A 56 -19.25 1.05 -6.10
C GLU A 56 -19.87 2.35 -6.65
N GLU A 57 -19.15 3.14 -7.45
CA GLU A 57 -19.64 4.43 -7.99
C GLU A 57 -19.97 4.41 -9.51
N ALA A 58 -19.99 3.24 -10.16
CA ALA A 58 -20.31 3.10 -11.58
C ALA A 58 -21.74 2.57 -11.88
N SER A 59 -22.72 2.83 -11.00
CA SER A 59 -24.15 2.57 -11.27
C SER A 59 -24.99 3.75 -10.73
N PRO A 60 -25.35 4.75 -11.56
CA PRO A 60 -26.55 4.61 -12.38
C PRO A 60 -26.52 5.46 -13.67
N ILE A 61 -25.94 4.97 -14.77
CA ILE A 61 -26.16 5.59 -16.11
C ILE A 61 -27.16 4.77 -16.95
N LEU A 62 -27.50 3.54 -16.54
CA LEU A 62 -28.39 2.67 -17.30
C LEU A 62 -29.89 2.97 -17.13
N GLU A 63 -30.29 3.82 -16.16
CA GLU A 63 -31.72 4.06 -15.88
C GLU A 63 -32.31 5.29 -16.60
N GLN A 64 -31.48 6.09 -17.29
CA GLN A 64 -31.95 7.30 -17.97
C GLN A 64 -32.40 7.09 -19.44
N SER A 65 -32.07 5.95 -20.06
CA SER A 65 -32.39 5.68 -21.47
C SER A 65 -33.71 4.95 -21.72
N VAL A 66 -34.42 4.48 -20.68
CA VAL A 66 -35.67 3.71 -20.88
C VAL A 66 -36.94 4.59 -20.86
N LYS A 67 -36.87 5.84 -20.38
CA LYS A 67 -38.07 6.71 -20.27
C LYS A 67 -38.30 7.68 -21.43
N LYS A 68 -37.41 7.76 -22.43
CA LYS A 68 -37.54 8.76 -23.51
C LYS A 68 -38.32 8.27 -24.75
N ASP A 69 -38.56 6.97 -24.87
CA ASP A 69 -39.24 6.39 -26.04
C ASP A 69 -40.76 6.17 -25.85
N GLU A 70 -41.33 6.41 -24.66
CA GLU A 70 -42.77 6.17 -24.38
C GLU A 70 -43.64 7.45 -24.31
N GLU A 71 -43.08 8.66 -24.49
CA GLU A 71 -43.85 9.92 -24.57
C GLU A 71 -43.97 10.45 -26.01
N LYS A 72 -43.91 9.55 -26.99
CA LYS A 72 -44.12 9.92 -28.40
C LYS A 72 -44.84 8.82 -29.18
N VAL A 73 -45.98 8.36 -28.65
CA VAL A 73 -47.00 7.62 -29.41
C VAL A 73 -48.37 8.21 -29.12
#